data_AF-A0A2N5KI40-F1
#
_entry.id   AF-A0A2N5KI40-F1
#
_cell.length_a   1.000
_cell.length_b   1.000
_cell.length_c   1.000
_cell.angle_alpha   90.00
_cell.angle_beta   90.00
_cell.angle_gamma   90.00
#
_symmetry.space_group_name_H-M   'P 1'
#
loop_
_entity.id
_entity.type
_entity.pdbx_description
1 polymer ?
#
loop_
_entity_poly.entity_id
_entity_poly.type
_entity_poly.pdbx_seq_one_letter_code
_entity_poly.pdbx_strand_id
1 'polypeptide(L)' 'MKENAYRVLAVTFFGKVEVARFPTLEQAEHRVAELNEWVERNPRGYVQYVVRRVEEHREEG' A
#
# COMPACT_ATOMS: atom_id res chain seq x y z
N MET A 1 -14.99 -16.06 2.32
CA MET A 1 -14.23 -15.65 1.11
C MET A 1 -12.98 -14.95 1.60
N LYS A 2 -11.82 -15.06 0.95
CA LYS A 2 -10.59 -14.35 1.39
C LYS A 2 -10.81 -12.86 1.17
N GLU A 3 -11.42 -12.21 2.15
CA GLU A 3 -11.63 -10.77 2.18
C GLU A 3 -10.27 -10.11 2.01
N ASN A 4 -10.22 -9.02 1.23
CA ASN A 4 -8.99 -8.32 0.85
C ASN A 4 -8.28 -7.74 2.09
N ALA A 5 -7.59 -8.62 2.83
CA ALA A 5 -7.07 -8.39 4.16
C ALA A 5 -5.82 -7.52 4.17
N TYR A 6 -5.30 -7.13 3.01
CA TYR A 6 -4.12 -6.29 2.88
C TYR A 6 -4.39 -5.18 1.88
N ARG A 7 -3.93 -3.98 2.19
CA ARG A 7 -3.99 -2.81 1.32
C ARG A 7 -2.59 -2.26 1.11
N VAL A 8 -2.33 -1.78 -0.09
CA VAL A 8 -1.11 -1.08 -0.45
C VAL A 8 -1.44 0.40 -0.48
N LEU A 9 -0.68 1.17 0.30
CA LEU A 9 -0.81 2.62 0.41
C LEU A 9 0.38 3.28 -0.27
N ALA A 10 0.12 4.26 -1.12
CA ALA A 10 1.11 5.20 -1.62
C ALA A 10 1.24 6.35 -0.61
N VAL A 11 2.45 6.54 -0.10
CA VAL A 11 2.82 7.67 0.75
C VAL A 11 3.22 8.82 -0.16
N THR A 12 2.51 9.93 -0.03
CA THR A 12 2.79 11.19 -0.72
C THR A 12 3.09 12.27 0.30
N PHE A 13 3.57 13.42 -0.17
CA PHE A 13 3.69 14.63 0.66
C PHE A 13 2.35 15.12 1.24
N PHE A 14 1.22 14.72 0.65
CA PHE A 14 -0.12 15.14 1.06
C PHE A 14 -0.86 14.10 1.90
N GLY A 15 -0.21 12.98 2.25
CA GLY A 15 -0.81 11.89 3.02
C GLY A 15 -0.71 10.53 2.33
N LYS A 16 -1.51 9.57 2.79
CA LYS A 16 -1.50 8.18 2.32
C LYS A 16 -2.73 7.92 1.46
N VAL A 17 -2.51 7.41 0.25
CA VAL A 17 -3.58 7.05 -0.69
C VAL A 17 -3.58 5.55 -0.88
N GLU A 18 -4.75 4.92 -0.79
CA GLU A 18 -4.88 3.50 -1.11
C GLU A 18 -4.84 3.29 -2.62
N VAL A 19 -3.93 2.42 -3.08
CA VAL A 19 -3.72 2.17 -4.52
C VAL A 19 -4.05 0.75 -4.95
N ALA A 20 -4.05 -0.20 -4.02
CA ALA A 20 -4.44 -1.58 -4.30
C ALA A 20 -4.85 -2.32 -3.02
N ARG A 21 -5.61 -3.40 -3.18
CA ARG A 21 -5.92 -4.34 -2.10
C ARG A 21 -5.66 -5.77 -2.56
N PHE A 22 -5.23 -6.61 -1.62
CA PHE A 22 -4.84 -7.99 -1.85
C PHE A 22 -5.38 -8.91 -0.76
N PRO A 23 -5.74 -10.15 -1.12
CA PRO A 23 -6.15 -11.18 -0.16
C PRO A 23 -4.99 -11.77 0.65
N THR A 24 -3.74 -11.62 0.21
CA THR A 24 -2.56 -12.16 0.91
C THR A 24 -1.46 -11.11 1.08
N LEU A 25 -0.66 -11.27 2.15
CA LEU A 25 0.49 -10.42 2.42
C LEU A 25 1.52 -10.52 1.29
N GLU A 26 1.85 -11.73 0.85
CA GLU A 26 2.83 -12.00 -0.19
C GLU A 26 2.52 -11.24 -1.50
N GLN A 27 1.25 -11.20 -1.92
CA GLN A 27 0.84 -10.44 -3.10
C GLN A 27 1.00 -8.93 -2.90
N ALA A 28 0.66 -8.43 -1.71
CA ALA A 28 0.81 -7.02 -1.37
C ALA A 28 2.29 -6.60 -1.31
N GLU A 29 3.15 -7.44 -0.72
CA GLU A 29 4.60 -7.19 -0.62
C GLU A 29 5.27 -7.23 -1.98
N HIS A 30 4.94 -8.22 -2.81
CA HIS A 30 5.42 -8.29 -4.19
C HIS A 30 5.07 -7.00 -4.94
N ARG A 31 3.82 -6.54 -4.81
CA ARG A 31 3.38 -5.31 -5.48
C ARG A 31 4.08 -4.06 -4.95
N VAL A 32 4.30 -3.97 -3.64
CA VAL A 32 5.03 -2.85 -3.03
C VAL A 32 6.48 -2.80 -3.53
N ALA A 33 7.14 -3.95 -3.67
CA ALA A 33 8.50 -4.01 -4.19
C ALA A 33 8.58 -3.46 -5.62
N GLU A 34 7.68 -3.90 -6.53
CA GLU A 34 7.63 -3.37 -7.90
C GLU A 34 7.40 -1.85 -7.94
N LEU A 35 6.46 -1.37 -7.12
CA LEU A 35 6.07 0.05 -7.10
C LEU A 35 7.17 0.95 -6.51
N ASN A 36 7.90 0.47 -5.51
CA ASN A 36 9.05 1.20 -4.94
C ASN A 36 10.21 1.28 -5.94
N GLU A 37 10.55 0.17 -6.61
CA GLU A 37 11.61 0.18 -7.64
C GLU A 37 11.26 1.17 -8.78
N TRP A 38 9.99 1.24 -9.15
CA TRP A 38 9.54 2.19 -10.17
C TRP A 38 9.65 3.65 -9.72
N VAL A 39 9.33 3.95 -8.44
CA VAL A 39 9.45 5.31 -7.88
C VAL A 39 10.89 5.77 -7.74
N GLU A 40 11.80 4.89 -7.34
CA GLU A 40 13.23 5.20 -7.30
C GLU A 40 13.75 5.66 -8.66
N ARG A 41 13.19 5.10 -9.76
CA ARG A 41 13.55 5.46 -11.12
C ARG A 41 12.80 6.69 -11.66
N ASN A 42 11.61 7.00 -11.12
CA ASN A 42 10.73 8.08 -11.59
C ASN A 42 9.99 8.74 -10.42
N PRO A 43 10.59 9.72 -9.73
CA PRO A 43 9.95 10.38 -8.60
C PRO A 43 8.81 11.29 -9.07
N ARG A 44 7.59 10.76 -9.10
CA ARG A 44 6.35 11.49 -9.47
C ARG A 44 5.54 12.01 -8.26
N GLY A 45 6.22 12.35 -7.16
CA GLY A 45 5.59 12.87 -5.94
C GLY A 45 5.06 11.81 -4.96
N TYR A 46 5.19 10.53 -5.31
CA TYR A 46 5.09 9.41 -4.38
C TYR A 46 6.45 9.16 -3.75
N VAL A 47 6.49 9.07 -2.43
CA VAL A 47 7.72 8.92 -1.64
C VAL A 47 8.01 7.44 -1.42
N GLN A 48 6.97 6.63 -1.19
CA GLN A 48 7.10 5.21 -0.87
C GLN A 48 5.75 4.51 -0.96
N TYR A 49 5.73 3.21 -1.25
CA TYR A 49 4.56 2.34 -1.08
C TYR A 49 4.75 1.40 0.13
N VAL A 50 3.66 1.17 0.87
CA VAL A 50 3.67 0.33 2.08
C VAL A 50 2.45 -0.58 2.15
N VAL A 51 2.64 -1.79 2.69
CA VAL A 51 1.53 -2.71 2.98
C VAL A 51 0.94 -2.42 4.36
N ARG A 52 -0.38 -2.44 4.47
CA ARG A 52 -1.13 -2.44 5.72
C ARG A 52 -2.13 -3.58 5.72
N ARG A 53 -2.24 -4.30 6.83
CA ARG A 53 -3.34 -5.25 7.02
C ARG A 53 -4.64 -4.46 7.26
N VAL A 54 -5.71 -4.89 6.61
CA VAL A 54 -7.09 -4.46 6.82
C VAL A 54 -7.61 -5.27 8.01
N GLU A 55 -7.04 -5.04 9.18
CA GLU A 55 -7.75 -5.37 10.42
C GLU A 55 -8.71 -4.22 10.66
N GLU A 56 -9.98 -4.52 10.95
CA GLU A 56 -11.01 -3.57 11.35
C GLU A 56 -10.64 -2.87 12.67
N HIS A 57 -9.57 -2.07 12.67
CA HIS A 57 -9.33 -1.07 13.68
C HIS A 57 -9.86 0.25 13.15
N ARG A 58 -11.15 0.45 13.42
CA ARG A 58 -11.69 1.66 14.04
C ARG A 58 -10.68 2.80 14.04
N GLU A 59 -10.87 3.77 13.15
CA GLU A 59 -10.46 5.15 13.41
C GLU A 59 -11.19 5.56 14.71
N GLU A 60 -10.52 5.40 15.84
CA GLU A 60 -10.88 6.10 17.07
C GLU A 60 -10.32 7.52 16.95
N GLY A 61 -11.22 8.50 16.84
CA GLY A 61 -11.00 9.87 17.29
C GLY A 61 -10.35 10.83 16.31
#